data_AF-A0AAV1DXB4-F1
#
_entry.id   AF-A0AAV1DXB4-F1
#
_cell.length_a   1.000
_cell.length_b   1.000
_cell.length_c   1.000
_cell.angle_alpha   90.00
_cell.angle_beta   90.00
_cell.angle_gamma   90.00
#
_symmetry.space_group_name_H-M   'P 1'
#
loop_
_entity.id
_entity.type
_entity.pdbx_description
1 polymer ?
#
loop_
_entity_poly.entity_id
_entity_poly.type
_entity_poly.pdbx_seq_one_letter_code
_entity_poly.pdbx_strand_id
1 'polypeptide(L)'
;MINSFQEMKTYIFNVALLFILGKDEIHCREDLKRCYYILEKGYNSMPINLPGTLFHKAMKARKELAQILAKIISVRREMKHNYNDLLGSFMGDKEGLTDEQIADNVIGVIFAARDTTARFLHGSLNTLERIPVSYKLS
;
A
#
# COMPACT_ATOMS: atom_id res chain seq x y z
N MET A 1 -14.72 21.94 0.20
CA MET A 1 -13.42 21.24 0.30
C MET A 1 -13.66 19.76 0.08
N ILE A 2 -13.54 19.30 -1.16
CA ILE A 2 -13.51 17.86 -1.45
C ILE A 2 -12.23 17.29 -0.83
N ASN A 3 -12.28 16.03 -0.42
CA ASN A 3 -11.41 15.36 0.55
C ASN A 3 -9.96 15.13 0.05
N SER A 4 -9.21 16.19 -0.26
CA SER A 4 -7.87 16.14 -0.89
C SER A 4 -6.90 15.19 -0.17
N PHE A 5 -7.02 15.05 1.14
CA PHE A 5 -6.20 14.11 1.92
C PHE A 5 -6.53 12.64 1.63
N GLN A 6 -7.82 12.27 1.53
CA GLN A 6 -8.21 10.90 1.18
C GLN A 6 -7.91 10.57 -0.30
N GLU A 7 -8.05 11.55 -1.18
CA GLU A 7 -7.62 11.42 -2.59
C GLU A 7 -6.10 11.17 -2.67
N MET A 8 -5.29 11.91 -1.92
CA MET A 8 -3.85 11.67 -1.83
C MET A 8 -3.51 10.29 -1.29
N LYS A 9 -4.18 9.83 -0.22
CA LYS A 9 -3.98 8.47 0.31
C LYS A 9 -4.26 7.41 -0.75
N THR A 10 -5.32 7.60 -1.53
CA THR A 10 -5.71 6.70 -2.63
C THR A 10 -4.66 6.71 -3.75
N TYR A 11 -4.22 7.90 -4.16
CA TYR A 11 -3.20 8.07 -5.19
C TYR A 11 -1.87 7.40 -4.79
N ILE A 12 -1.39 7.67 -3.57
CA ILE A 12 -0.12 7.11 -3.09
C ILE A 12 -0.18 5.59 -2.96
N PHE A 13 -1.33 5.05 -2.52
CA PHE A 13 -1.51 3.60 -2.52
C PHE A 13 -1.36 3.00 -3.92
N ASN A 14 -1.96 3.61 -4.95
CA ASN A 14 -1.82 3.15 -6.32
C ASN A 14 -0.38 3.24 -6.85
N VAL A 15 0.33 4.33 -6.51
CA VAL A 15 1.76 4.52 -6.84
C VAL A 15 2.62 3.48 -6.12
N ALA A 16 2.35 3.21 -4.84
CA ALA A 16 3.06 2.17 -4.08
C ALA A 16 2.85 0.80 -4.72
N LEU A 17 1.61 0.45 -5.12
CA LEU A 17 1.35 -0.81 -5.83
C LEU A 17 2.09 -0.88 -7.17
N LEU A 18 2.17 0.20 -7.94
CA LEU A 18 2.94 0.23 -9.19
C LEU A 18 4.44 0.05 -8.95
N PHE A 19 4.99 0.66 -7.89
CA PHE A 19 6.39 0.51 -7.52
C PHE A 19 6.71 -0.91 -7.05
N ILE A 20 5.80 -1.54 -6.30
CA ILE A 20 6.01 -2.86 -5.71
C ILE A 20 5.79 -3.97 -6.74
N LEU A 21 4.69 -3.89 -7.49
CA LEU A 21 4.20 -4.95 -8.37
C LEU A 21 4.43 -4.66 -9.85
N GLY A 22 4.98 -3.51 -10.23
CA GLY A 22 5.10 -3.13 -11.63
C GLY A 22 3.74 -2.87 -12.30
N LYS A 23 3.74 -2.81 -13.64
CA LYS A 23 2.58 -2.37 -14.44
C LYS A 23 1.58 -3.49 -14.78
N ASP A 24 2.02 -4.74 -14.78
CA ASP A 24 1.26 -5.86 -15.38
C ASP A 24 0.25 -6.50 -14.41
N GLU A 25 0.31 -6.17 -13.12
CA GLU A 25 -0.55 -6.75 -12.05
C GLU A 25 -1.87 -5.97 -11.87
N ILE A 26 -2.57 -5.68 -12.96
CA ILE A 26 -3.77 -4.84 -12.94
C ILE A 26 -4.96 -5.56 -12.28
N HIS A 27 -5.09 -6.87 -12.49
CA HIS A 27 -6.30 -7.61 -12.13
C HIS A 27 -6.55 -7.77 -10.62
N CYS A 28 -5.51 -7.73 -9.79
CA CYS A 28 -5.64 -7.87 -8.33
C CYS A 28 -5.72 -6.52 -7.59
N ARG A 29 -5.63 -5.39 -8.31
CA ARG A 29 -5.46 -4.07 -7.72
C ARG A 29 -6.66 -3.65 -6.87
N GLU A 30 -7.88 -3.89 -7.34
CA GLU A 30 -9.11 -3.57 -6.60
C GLU A 30 -9.23 -4.40 -5.31
N ASP A 31 -8.90 -5.68 -5.35
CA ASP A 31 -8.94 -6.55 -4.16
C ASP A 31 -7.87 -6.18 -3.14
N LEU A 32 -6.63 -5.93 -3.60
CA LEU A 32 -5.55 -5.39 -2.75
C LEU A 32 -5.98 -4.09 -2.08
N LYS A 33 -6.58 -3.17 -2.86
CA LYS A 33 -7.10 -1.89 -2.38
C LYS A 33 -8.16 -2.11 -1.31
N ARG A 34 -9.19 -2.92 -1.59
CA ARG A 34 -10.28 -3.22 -0.66
C ARG A 34 -9.74 -3.79 0.66
N CYS A 35 -8.89 -4.82 0.59
CA CYS A 35 -8.32 -5.46 1.77
C CYS A 35 -7.51 -4.47 2.61
N TYR A 36 -6.68 -3.67 1.93
CA TYR A 36 -5.85 -2.69 2.60
C TYR A 36 -6.65 -1.59 3.30
N TYR A 37 -7.74 -1.08 2.71
CA TYR A 37 -8.61 -0.09 3.39
C TYR A 37 -9.29 -0.66 4.64
N ILE A 38 -9.70 -1.93 4.61
CA ILE A 38 -10.26 -2.61 5.79
C ILE A 38 -9.18 -2.77 6.86
N LEU A 39 -7.98 -3.17 6.45
CA LEU A 39 -6.82 -3.33 7.31
C LEU A 39 -6.42 -2.02 8.01
N GLU A 40 -6.25 -0.92 7.26
CA GLU A 40 -5.96 0.41 7.84
C GLU A 40 -7.00 0.84 8.86
N LYS A 41 -8.30 0.69 8.54
CA LYS A 41 -9.39 1.12 9.43
C LYS A 41 -9.38 0.38 10.76
N GLY A 42 -9.07 -0.92 10.75
CA GLY A 42 -8.97 -1.70 11.99
C GLY A 42 -7.61 -1.63 12.67
N TYR A 43 -6.54 -1.28 11.95
CA TYR A 43 -5.20 -1.09 12.53
C TYR A 43 -5.17 0.01 13.59
N ASN A 44 -5.89 1.11 13.35
CA ASN A 44 -6.00 2.23 14.29
C ASN A 44 -7.13 2.06 15.33
N SER A 45 -7.69 0.86 15.46
CA SER A 45 -8.79 0.58 16.40
C SER A 45 -8.29 -0.13 17.67
N MET A 46 -9.17 -0.23 18.68
CA MET A 46 -8.88 -0.98 19.90
C MET A 46 -8.48 -2.43 19.54
N PRO A 47 -7.36 -2.98 20.08
CA PRO A 47 -6.83 -4.28 19.68
C PRO A 47 -7.60 -5.46 20.30
N ILE A 48 -8.93 -5.48 20.12
CA ILE A 48 -9.83 -6.52 20.63
C ILE A 48 -10.28 -7.39 19.47
N ASN A 49 -9.80 -8.64 19.43
CA ASN A 49 -10.10 -9.60 18.36
C ASN A 49 -11.39 -10.40 18.64
N LEU A 50 -12.54 -9.71 18.68
CA LEU A 50 -13.85 -10.34 18.80
C LEU A 50 -14.64 -10.21 17.50
N PRO A 51 -15.45 -11.21 17.11
CA PRO A 51 -16.31 -11.11 15.94
C PRO A 51 -17.13 -9.81 15.95
N GLY A 52 -17.09 -9.06 14.84
CA GLY A 52 -17.78 -7.78 14.70
C GLY A 52 -16.90 -6.54 14.94
N THR A 53 -15.76 -6.67 15.64
CA THR A 53 -14.85 -5.52 15.86
C THR A 53 -14.12 -5.11 14.59
N LEU A 54 -13.68 -3.84 14.53
CA LEU A 54 -12.83 -3.34 13.44
C LEU A 54 -11.49 -4.09 13.40
N PHE A 55 -10.88 -4.36 14.56
CA PHE A 55 -9.63 -5.12 14.65
C PHE A 55 -9.80 -6.54 14.09
N HIS A 56 -10.89 -7.24 14.42
CA HIS A 56 -11.16 -8.58 13.86
C HIS A 56 -11.30 -8.55 12.33
N LYS A 57 -11.99 -7.52 11.79
CA LYS A 57 -12.11 -7.32 10.34
C LYS A 57 -10.73 -7.03 9.71
N ALA A 58 -9.90 -6.21 10.35
CA ALA A 58 -8.53 -5.95 9.88
C ALA A 58 -7.66 -7.20 9.88
N MET A 59 -7.73 -8.05 10.91
CA MET A 59 -6.96 -9.30 10.93
C MET A 59 -7.38 -10.27 9.81
N LYS A 60 -8.68 -10.32 9.47
CA LYS A 60 -9.16 -11.06 8.29
C LYS A 60 -8.63 -10.46 6.99
N ALA A 61 -8.73 -9.14 6.83
CA ALA A 61 -8.24 -8.45 5.65
C ALA A 61 -6.72 -8.59 5.47
N ARG A 62 -5.93 -8.63 6.56
CA ARG A 62 -4.48 -8.92 6.50
C ARG A 62 -4.22 -10.30 5.94
N LYS A 63 -4.97 -11.32 6.37
CA LYS A 63 -4.84 -12.69 5.86
C LYS A 63 -5.21 -12.77 4.37
N GLU A 64 -6.30 -12.13 3.97
CA GLU A 64 -6.73 -12.07 2.57
C GLU A 64 -5.67 -11.36 1.70
N LEU A 65 -5.11 -10.25 2.18
CA LEU A 65 -4.05 -9.52 1.51
C LEU A 65 -2.78 -10.37 1.31
N ALA A 66 -2.36 -11.10 2.35
CA ALA A 66 -1.24 -12.03 2.27
C ALA A 66 -1.50 -13.16 1.27
N GLN A 67 -2.72 -13.70 1.20
CA GLN A 67 -3.09 -14.73 0.23
C GLN A 67 -3.06 -14.21 -1.22
N ILE A 68 -3.51 -12.98 -1.47
CA ILE A 68 -3.43 -12.37 -2.80
C ILE A 68 -1.97 -12.20 -3.21
N LEU A 69 -1.12 -11.69 -2.31
CA LEU A 69 0.31 -11.52 -2.57
C LEU A 69 1.01 -12.86 -2.81
N ALA A 70 0.71 -13.90 -2.03
CA ALA A 70 1.25 -15.24 -2.23
C ALA A 70 0.91 -15.80 -3.62
N LYS A 71 -0.33 -15.59 -4.10
CA LYS A 71 -0.72 -15.98 -5.47
C LYS A 71 0.09 -15.25 -6.53
N ILE A 72 0.28 -13.93 -6.38
CA ILE A 72 1.09 -13.13 -7.29
C ILE A 72 2.53 -13.66 -7.32
N ILE A 73 3.13 -13.90 -6.14
CA ILE A 73 4.48 -14.46 -6.02
C ILE A 73 4.58 -15.81 -6.74
N SER A 74 3.62 -16.72 -6.52
CA SER A 74 3.58 -18.03 -7.19
C SER A 74 3.57 -17.89 -8.71
N VAL A 75 2.66 -17.07 -9.27
CA VAL A 75 2.57 -16.84 -10.72
C VAL A 75 3.87 -16.29 -11.28
N ARG A 76 4.49 -15.32 -10.59
CA ARG A 76 5.76 -14.73 -11.01
C ARG A 76 6.91 -15.73 -11.01
N ARG A 77 6.99 -16.59 -9.99
CA ARG A 77 8.00 -17.67 -9.93
C ARG A 77 7.82 -18.65 -11.09
N GLU A 78 6.59 -18.99 -11.46
CA GLU A 78 6.27 -19.87 -12.59
C GLU A 78 6.63 -19.26 -13.94
N MET A 79 6.41 -17.95 -14.12
CA MET A 79 6.74 -17.23 -15.35
C MET A 79 8.25 -17.17 -15.64
N LYS A 80 9.12 -17.43 -14.65
CA LYS A 80 10.59 -17.38 -14.77
C LYS A 80 11.11 -16.09 -15.41
N HIS A 81 10.38 -14.99 -15.21
CA HIS A 81 10.77 -13.67 -15.71
C HIS A 81 11.62 -12.95 -14.67
N ASN A 82 12.55 -12.10 -15.12
CA ASN A 82 13.33 -11.24 -14.24
C ASN A 82 12.56 -9.94 -14.01
N TYR A 83 11.99 -9.80 -12.83
CA TYR A 83 11.26 -8.59 -12.43
C TYR A 83 12.22 -7.57 -11.81
N ASN A 84 12.22 -6.34 -12.34
CA ASN A 84 13.02 -5.21 -11.84
C ASN A 84 12.21 -4.31 -10.88
N ASP A 85 11.22 -4.87 -10.19
CA ASP A 85 10.40 -4.19 -9.18
C ASP A 85 10.77 -4.63 -7.76
N LEU A 86 10.15 -4.00 -6.75
CA LEU A 86 10.46 -4.32 -5.35
C LEU A 86 10.10 -5.76 -5.00
N LEU A 87 8.97 -6.27 -5.52
CA LEU A 87 8.57 -7.65 -5.27
C LEU A 87 9.58 -8.63 -5.87
N GLY A 88 10.04 -8.39 -7.09
CA GLY A 88 11.13 -9.15 -7.73
C GLY A 88 12.41 -9.13 -6.91
N SER A 89 12.74 -7.99 -6.30
CA SER A 89 13.91 -7.86 -5.42
C SER A 89 13.77 -8.74 -4.17
N PHE A 90 12.58 -8.81 -3.55
CA PHE A 90 12.32 -9.69 -2.40
C PHE A 90 12.26 -11.18 -2.76
N MET A 91 11.89 -11.52 -3.99
CA MET A 91 11.86 -12.90 -4.48
C MET A 91 13.25 -13.46 -4.79
N GLY A 92 14.29 -12.62 -4.83
CA GLY A 92 15.65 -13.03 -5.14
C GLY A 92 16.26 -13.96 -4.09
N ASP A 93 17.03 -14.94 -4.54
CA ASP A 93 17.62 -15.99 -3.69
C ASP A 93 18.54 -15.46 -2.57
N LYS A 94 19.09 -14.25 -2.75
CA LYS A 94 19.98 -13.61 -1.76
C LYS A 94 19.29 -13.31 -0.43
N GLU A 95 17.99 -13.05 -0.48
CA GLU A 95 17.23 -12.64 0.71
C GLU A 95 16.76 -13.85 1.53
N GLY A 96 16.65 -15.04 0.91
CA GLY A 96 16.24 -16.27 1.60
C GLY A 96 14.85 -16.20 2.24
N LEU A 97 13.97 -15.33 1.74
CA LEU A 97 12.66 -15.08 2.33
C LEU A 97 11.62 -16.11 1.89
N THR A 98 10.79 -16.53 2.84
CA THR A 98 9.55 -17.28 2.58
C THR A 98 8.50 -16.38 1.95
N ASP A 99 7.55 -16.95 1.22
CA ASP A 99 6.48 -16.17 0.57
C ASP A 99 5.63 -15.40 1.59
N GLU A 100 5.44 -15.94 2.81
CA GLU A 100 4.80 -15.25 3.93
C GLU A 100 5.60 -14.01 4.37
N GLN A 101 6.92 -14.13 4.51
CA GLN A 101 7.78 -13.00 4.88
C GLN A 101 7.82 -11.93 3.78
N ILE A 102 7.84 -12.34 2.51
CA ILE A 102 7.76 -11.42 1.37
C ILE A 102 6.42 -10.65 1.44
N ALA A 103 5.30 -11.36 1.63
CA ALA A 103 3.98 -10.74 1.73
C ALA A 103 3.90 -9.76 2.91
N ASP A 104 4.38 -10.14 4.09
CA ASP A 104 4.41 -9.27 5.27
C ASP A 104 5.30 -8.03 5.05
N ASN A 105 6.46 -8.18 4.41
CA ASN A 105 7.33 -7.06 4.05
C ASN A 105 6.66 -6.09 3.08
N VAL A 106 5.99 -6.61 2.05
CA VAL A 106 5.21 -5.78 1.10
C VAL A 106 4.12 -4.99 1.83
N ILE A 107 3.35 -5.64 2.71
CA ILE A 107 2.32 -4.97 3.51
C ILE A 107 2.95 -3.87 4.37
N GLY A 108 4.08 -4.15 5.02
CA GLY A 108 4.83 -3.19 5.83
C GLY A 108 5.28 -1.97 5.03
N VAL A 109 5.84 -2.17 3.83
CA VAL A 109 6.27 -1.08 2.93
C VAL A 109 5.09 -0.19 2.54
N ILE A 110 3.94 -0.78 2.17
CA ILE A 110 2.75 0.00 1.82
C ILE A 110 2.28 0.86 3.00
N PHE A 111 2.25 0.30 4.21
CA PHE A 111 1.93 1.05 5.43
C PHE A 111 2.89 2.21 5.68
N ALA A 112 4.20 1.96 5.61
CA ALA A 112 5.22 2.95 5.88
C ALA A 112 5.21 4.10 4.85
N ALA A 113 5.12 3.76 3.56
CA ALA A 113 5.17 4.74 2.48
C ALA A 113 3.93 5.63 2.44
N ARG A 114 2.73 5.06 2.61
CA ARG A 114 1.49 5.82 2.40
C ARG A 114 1.29 6.91 3.44
N ASP A 115 1.43 6.59 4.72
CA ASP A 115 1.08 7.54 5.78
C ASP A 115 2.08 8.70 5.88
N THR A 116 3.36 8.45 5.57
CA THR A 116 4.39 9.49 5.53
C THR A 116 4.25 10.38 4.30
N THR A 117 4.18 9.80 3.10
CA THR A 117 4.10 10.57 1.84
C THR A 117 2.78 11.33 1.74
N ALA A 118 1.65 10.79 2.22
CA ALA A 118 0.35 11.49 2.16
C ALA A 118 0.35 12.75 3.01
N ARG A 119 0.93 12.67 4.20
CA ARG A 119 1.04 13.83 5.10
C ARG A 119 1.96 14.89 4.53
N PHE A 120 3.09 14.48 3.95
CA PHE A 120 4.02 15.41 3.30
C PHE A 120 3.34 16.16 2.15
N LEU A 121 2.76 15.44 1.18
CA LEU A 121 2.12 16.07 0.02
C LEU A 121 0.93 16.96 0.40
N HIS A 122 0.13 16.53 1.38
CA HIS A 122 -0.97 17.34 1.89
C HIS A 122 -0.47 18.64 2.52
N GLY A 123 0.60 18.57 3.33
CA GLY A 123 1.24 19.73 3.91
C GLY A 123 1.81 20.68 2.86
N SER A 124 2.46 20.15 1.82
CA SER A 124 2.98 20.94 0.71
C SER A 124 1.86 21.66 -0.05
N LEU A 125 0.76 20.98 -0.40
CA LEU A 125 -0.37 21.62 -1.08
C LEU A 125 -1.02 22.71 -0.23
N ASN A 126 -1.30 22.42 1.04
CA ASN A 126 -1.87 23.41 1.95
C ASN A 126 -0.94 24.62 2.15
N THR A 127 0.37 24.42 2.09
CA THR A 127 1.33 25.53 2.14
C THR A 127 1.23 26.39 0.88
N LEU A 128 1.21 25.77 -0.31
CA LEU A 128 1.10 26.47 -1.59
C LEU A 128 -0.23 27.24 -1.73
N GLU A 129 -1.34 26.71 -1.25
CA GLU A 129 -2.65 27.39 -1.22
C GLU A 129 -2.63 28.64 -0.32
N ARG A 130 -1.75 28.67 0.69
CA ARG A 130 -1.63 29.76 1.65
C ARG A 130 -0.58 30.81 1.26
N ILE A 131 0.15 30.62 0.16
CA ILE A 131 1.08 31.65 -0.35
C ILE A 131 0.25 32.74 -1.04
N PRO A 132 0.25 33.99 -0.52
CA PRO A 132 -0.46 35.09 -1.16
C PRO A 132 0.16 35.42 -2.52
N VAL A 133 -0.69 35.74 -3.49
CA VAL A 133 -0.35 36.00 -4.91
C VAL A 133 0.62 37.19 -5.09
N SER A 134 0.86 37.99 -4.05
CA SER A 134 1.74 39.16 -4.06
C SER A 134 3.22 38.87 -4.34
N TYR A 135 3.66 37.60 -4.31
CA TYR A 135 5.04 37.20 -4.64
C TYR A 135 5.22 36.71 -6.09
N LYS A 136 4.19 36.77 -6.95
CA LYS A 136 4.29 36.34 -8.37
C LYS A 136 4.66 37.46 -9.35
N LEU A 137 4.91 38.68 -8.89
CA LEU A 137 5.34 39.81 -9.71
C LEU A 137 6.51 40.55 -9.04
N SER A 138 7.71 39.98 -9.13
CA SER A 138 9.00 40.65 -8.95
C SER A 138 10.04 39.90 -9.75
#